data_AF-A0A8H8NPC5-F1
#
_entry.id   AF-A0A8H8NPC5-F1
#
_cell.length_a   1.000
_cell.length_b   1.000
_cell.length_c   1.000
_cell.angle_alpha   90.00
_cell.angle_beta   90.00
_cell.angle_gamma   90.00
#
_symmetry.space_group_name_H-M   'P 1'
#
loop_
_entity.id
_entity.type
_entity.pdbx_description
1 polymer ?
#
loop_
_entity_poly.entity_id
_entity_poly.type
_entity_poly.pdbx_seq_one_letter_code
_entity_poly.pdbx_strand_id
1 'polypeptide(L)'
;MYLKLLFTIFISLSTQALAAPATAEPILTVPENVTIPPVPLDVDTASLKAQSTSPISAAEASSYIPYEYFSAAAYCPPDAQAKWSCRFCQAQPVKDFIVYASGGDGNLVQYWYVGWWPSGNSVVVGHQGTQFNQIIAVLTDLALLPVPVNSKLFPGTPSSARVHFGFQEAHERTAAVVLSTVKKVIAERGATKVVTVGHSLGGALALLDGLYLRLNLPSNIEIITRTIGQPRVGNDAFAKFVDQKVPNLVRITNKGDLVPGLPPLILGFKHNIGEKHINRKGEWNACSGQDNLDVNCSTGQLLKQGIVLTDHLGPYAGGFYVPDLKDCYFV
;
A
#
# COMPACT_ATOMS: atom_id res chain seq x y z
N MET A 1 -29.53 5.00 2.50
CA MET A 1 -29.34 4.43 3.85
C MET A 1 -27.86 4.17 4.17
N TYR A 2 -27.06 3.60 3.24
CA TYR A 2 -25.61 3.38 3.42
C TYR A 2 -24.74 4.64 3.36
N LEU A 3 -25.16 5.68 2.60
CA LEU A 3 -24.51 6.99 2.64
C LEU A 3 -24.59 7.61 4.04
N LYS A 4 -25.72 7.42 4.74
CA LYS A 4 -25.86 7.79 6.15
C LYS A 4 -24.97 6.93 7.05
N LEU A 5 -24.78 5.63 6.81
CA LEU A 5 -23.93 4.81 7.69
C LEU A 5 -22.45 5.18 7.60
N LEU A 6 -21.91 5.46 6.41
CA LEU A 6 -20.54 5.99 6.26
C LEU A 6 -20.42 7.39 6.86
N PHE A 7 -21.40 8.27 6.63
CA PHE A 7 -21.43 9.61 7.25
C PHE A 7 -21.62 9.56 8.78
N THR A 8 -22.37 8.60 9.30
CA THR A 8 -22.66 8.41 10.73
C THR A 8 -21.51 7.71 11.44
N ILE A 9 -20.78 6.79 10.80
CA ILE A 9 -19.51 6.26 11.32
C ILE A 9 -18.46 7.38 11.33
N PHE A 10 -18.36 8.18 10.26
CA PHE A 10 -17.50 9.38 10.21
C PHE A 10 -17.82 10.38 11.32
N ILE A 11 -19.10 10.69 11.55
CA ILE A 11 -19.53 11.62 12.62
C ILE A 11 -19.36 10.98 14.01
N SER A 12 -19.71 9.71 14.20
CA SER A 12 -19.62 9.02 15.49
C SER A 12 -18.18 8.86 15.98
N LEU A 13 -17.22 8.67 15.07
CA LEU A 13 -15.80 8.61 15.41
C LEU A 13 -15.24 10.01 15.74
N SER A 14 -15.70 11.07 15.05
CA SER A 14 -15.31 12.45 15.35
C SER A 14 -15.80 12.95 16.72
N THR A 15 -16.96 12.46 17.20
CA THR A 15 -17.53 12.89 18.49
C THR A 15 -16.89 12.23 19.72
N GLN A 16 -16.19 11.11 19.56
CA GLN A 16 -15.51 10.43 20.68
C GLN A 16 -14.10 10.99 20.96
N ALA A 17 -13.53 11.77 20.04
CA ALA A 17 -12.21 12.38 20.19
C ALA A 17 -12.18 13.65 21.08
N LEU A 18 -13.33 14.12 21.58
CA LEU A 18 -13.45 15.35 22.36
C LEU A 18 -13.21 15.20 23.88
N ALA A 19 -12.69 14.05 24.34
CA ALA A 19 -12.56 13.78 25.78
C ALA A 19 -11.20 13.21 26.24
N ALA A 20 -10.10 13.48 25.53
CA ALA A 20 -8.76 13.17 26.03
C ALA A 20 -7.98 14.46 26.35
N PRO A 21 -7.32 14.57 27.52
CA PRO A 21 -6.60 15.78 27.90
C PRO A 21 -5.35 15.95 27.04
N ALA A 22 -5.27 17.11 26.39
CA ALA A 22 -4.17 17.52 25.54
C ALA A 22 -2.85 17.57 26.34
N THR A 23 -1.84 16.81 25.90
CA THR A 23 -0.44 17.21 26.07
C THR A 23 0.05 17.65 24.70
N ALA A 24 0.45 18.91 24.63
CA ALA A 24 0.70 19.62 23.38
C ALA A 24 2.04 19.23 22.77
N GLU A 25 2.00 18.66 21.56
CA GLU A 25 3.12 18.64 20.62
C GLU A 25 2.74 19.49 19.39
N PRO A 26 3.72 20.08 18.68
CA PRO A 26 3.47 21.20 17.79
C PRO A 26 2.70 20.73 16.54
N ILE A 27 1.48 21.27 16.41
CA ILE A 27 0.66 21.15 15.21
C ILE A 27 1.45 21.73 14.04
N LEU A 28 1.75 20.90 13.04
CA LEU A 28 2.26 21.36 11.75
C LEU A 28 1.16 22.22 11.11
N THR A 29 1.24 23.54 11.31
CA THR A 29 0.28 24.48 10.75
C THR A 29 0.38 24.44 9.24
N VAL A 30 -0.72 24.04 8.58
CA VAL A 30 -0.90 24.23 7.14
C VAL A 30 -0.68 25.73 6.86
N PRO A 31 0.21 26.12 5.92
CA PRO A 31 0.44 27.53 5.63
C PRO A 31 -0.88 28.21 5.23
N GLU A 32 -1.16 29.37 5.83
CA GLU A 32 -2.44 30.11 5.76
C GLU A 32 -2.91 30.48 4.33
N ASN A 33 -2.11 30.20 3.28
CA ASN A 33 -2.39 30.55 1.90
C ASN A 33 -2.51 29.38 0.93
N VAL A 34 -2.79 28.15 1.39
CA VAL A 34 -3.21 27.08 0.46
C VAL A 34 -4.69 27.29 0.08
N THR A 35 -4.93 28.07 -0.96
CA THR A 35 -6.23 28.05 -1.66
C THR A 35 -6.42 26.67 -2.27
N ILE A 36 -7.26 25.85 -1.64
CA ILE A 36 -7.70 24.56 -2.17
C ILE A 36 -8.66 24.90 -3.33
N PRO A 37 -8.30 24.65 -4.60
CA PRO A 37 -9.27 24.79 -5.68
C PRO A 37 -10.39 23.78 -5.41
N PRO A 38 -11.68 24.13 -5.61
CA PRO A 38 -12.76 23.14 -5.55
C PRO A 38 -12.45 22.07 -6.59
N VAL A 39 -11.99 20.91 -6.15
CA VAL A 39 -11.83 19.74 -7.01
C VAL A 39 -13.25 19.33 -7.38
N PRO A 40 -13.64 19.36 -8.67
CA PRO A 40 -14.89 18.74 -9.07
C PRO A 40 -14.77 17.26 -8.70
N LEU A 41 -15.53 16.84 -7.68
CA LEU A 41 -15.67 15.44 -7.31
C LEU A 41 -16.55 14.77 -8.36
N ASP A 42 -16.02 14.62 -9.56
CA ASP A 42 -16.67 13.84 -10.62
C ASP A 42 -16.43 12.36 -10.29
N VAL A 43 -17.19 11.88 -9.31
CA VAL A 43 -17.17 10.47 -8.91
C VAL A 43 -17.85 9.71 -10.05
N ASP A 44 -17.05 9.04 -10.89
CA ASP A 44 -17.56 8.16 -11.95
C ASP A 44 -18.18 6.90 -11.33
N THR A 45 -19.38 7.05 -10.77
CA THR A 45 -20.18 5.96 -10.23
C THR A 45 -20.72 5.04 -11.33
N ALA A 46 -20.75 5.51 -12.59
CA ALA A 46 -21.19 4.69 -13.72
C ALA A 46 -20.22 3.54 -14.01
N SER A 47 -18.93 3.72 -13.68
CA SER A 47 -17.93 2.66 -13.77
C SER A 47 -17.99 1.61 -12.65
N LEU A 48 -18.64 1.92 -11.51
CA LEU A 48 -18.73 1.02 -10.37
C LEU A 48 -19.83 -0.02 -10.57
N LYS A 49 -19.42 -1.25 -10.83
CA LYS A 49 -20.33 -2.39 -11.02
C LYS A 49 -19.71 -3.69 -10.53
N ALA A 50 -20.54 -4.69 -10.29
CA ALA A 50 -20.05 -6.05 -10.11
C ALA A 50 -19.51 -6.54 -11.47
N GLN A 51 -18.33 -7.11 -11.47
CA GLN A 51 -17.66 -7.68 -12.64
C GLN A 51 -17.21 -9.11 -12.35
N SER A 52 -16.73 -9.82 -13.38
CA SER A 52 -16.36 -11.21 -13.24
C SER A 52 -15.24 -11.42 -12.23
N THR A 53 -15.31 -12.56 -11.56
CA THR A 53 -14.26 -13.09 -10.70
C THR A 53 -13.81 -14.44 -11.24
N SER A 54 -12.59 -14.84 -10.89
CA SER A 54 -12.07 -16.16 -11.24
C SER A 54 -11.34 -16.77 -10.05
N PRO A 55 -11.56 -18.06 -9.74
CA PRO A 55 -10.84 -18.72 -8.66
C PRO A 55 -9.33 -18.69 -8.90
N ILE A 56 -8.56 -18.48 -7.84
CA ILE A 56 -7.11 -18.55 -7.85
C ILE A 56 -6.69 -19.92 -7.31
N SER A 57 -5.73 -20.56 -7.98
CA SER A 57 -5.21 -21.84 -7.53
C SER A 57 -4.43 -21.73 -6.22
N ALA A 58 -4.37 -22.81 -5.43
CA ALA A 58 -3.53 -22.84 -4.23
C ALA A 58 -2.05 -22.59 -4.53
N ALA A 59 -1.56 -23.00 -5.70
CA ALA A 59 -0.19 -22.76 -6.14
C ALA A 59 0.07 -21.28 -6.43
N GLU A 60 -0.86 -20.59 -7.10
CA GLU A 60 -0.75 -19.13 -7.32
C GLU A 60 -0.83 -18.38 -5.99
N ALA A 61 -1.77 -18.72 -5.10
CA ALA A 61 -1.84 -18.12 -3.77
C ALA A 61 -0.53 -18.31 -2.98
N SER A 62 0.05 -19.52 -3.02
CA SER A 62 1.31 -19.83 -2.34
C SER A 62 2.51 -19.10 -2.94
N SER A 63 2.46 -18.72 -4.22
CA SER A 63 3.51 -17.93 -4.87
C SER A 63 3.66 -16.52 -4.28
N TYR A 64 2.66 -16.05 -3.52
CA TYR A 64 2.71 -14.73 -2.89
C TYR A 64 3.44 -14.68 -1.54
N ILE A 65 3.68 -15.84 -0.92
CA ILE A 65 4.25 -15.96 0.43
C ILE A 65 5.56 -15.16 0.61
N PRO A 66 6.54 -15.18 -0.31
CA PRO A 66 7.76 -14.40 -0.13
C PRO A 66 7.50 -12.89 0.01
N TYR A 67 6.57 -12.33 -0.77
CA TYR A 67 6.25 -10.89 -0.74
C TYR A 67 5.56 -10.48 0.56
N GLU A 68 4.82 -11.40 1.18
CA GLU A 68 4.24 -11.21 2.51
C GLU A 68 5.34 -11.16 3.57
N TYR A 69 6.29 -12.11 3.57
CA TYR A 69 7.41 -12.06 4.51
C TYR A 69 8.28 -10.82 4.35
N PHE A 70 8.53 -10.38 3.12
CA PHE A 70 9.20 -9.13 2.87
C PHE A 70 8.40 -7.92 3.43
N SER A 71 7.08 -7.90 3.22
CA SER A 71 6.22 -6.86 3.78
C SER A 71 6.20 -6.87 5.32
N ALA A 72 6.30 -8.04 5.96
CA ALA A 72 6.45 -8.14 7.42
C ALA A 72 7.81 -7.64 7.90
N ALA A 73 8.89 -8.02 7.22
CA ALA A 73 10.23 -7.56 7.56
C ALA A 73 10.35 -6.02 7.52
N ALA A 74 9.54 -5.37 6.68
CA ALA A 74 9.48 -3.92 6.58
C ALA A 74 9.03 -3.25 7.89
N TYR A 75 8.25 -3.91 8.75
CA TYR A 75 7.85 -3.38 10.06
C TYR A 75 8.96 -3.40 11.11
N CYS A 76 10.05 -4.12 10.86
CA CYS A 76 11.14 -4.22 11.81
C CYS A 76 12.10 -3.02 11.74
N PRO A 77 12.72 -2.64 12.87
CA PRO A 77 13.64 -1.50 12.90
C PRO A 77 14.78 -1.60 11.87
N PRO A 78 15.27 -0.46 11.35
CA PRO A 78 16.30 -0.45 10.31
C PRO A 78 17.61 -1.15 10.69
N ASP A 79 17.98 -1.19 11.98
CA ASP A 79 19.17 -1.89 12.46
C ASP A 79 19.03 -3.41 12.40
N ALA A 80 17.83 -3.94 12.69
CA ALA A 80 17.49 -5.35 12.51
C ALA A 80 17.39 -5.71 11.02
N GLN A 81 16.82 -4.81 10.20
CA GLN A 81 16.78 -4.96 8.74
C GLN A 81 18.20 -4.93 8.14
N ALA A 82 19.08 -4.03 8.57
CA ALA A 82 20.44 -3.91 8.03
C ALA A 82 21.27 -5.20 8.18
N LYS A 83 21.02 -5.95 9.27
CA LYS A 83 21.64 -7.25 9.54
C LYS A 83 20.82 -8.43 8.98
N TRP A 84 19.66 -8.13 8.41
CA TRP A 84 18.61 -9.08 8.03
C TRP A 84 18.29 -10.10 9.13
N SER A 85 18.35 -9.70 10.40
CA SER A 85 18.35 -10.62 11.54
C SER A 85 17.01 -10.69 12.29
N CYS A 86 15.98 -9.98 11.81
CA CYS A 86 14.66 -10.00 12.43
C CYS A 86 13.96 -11.36 12.23
N ARG A 87 12.95 -11.65 13.05
CA ARG A 87 12.17 -12.90 12.97
C ARG A 87 11.64 -13.18 11.56
N PHE A 88 11.08 -12.18 10.90
CA PHE A 88 10.53 -12.29 9.53
C PHE A 88 11.62 -12.33 8.46
N CYS A 89 12.73 -11.63 8.69
CA CYS A 89 13.90 -11.63 7.83
C CYS A 89 14.47 -13.05 7.70
N GLN A 90 14.45 -13.83 8.78
CA GLN A 90 14.97 -15.19 8.83
C GLN A 90 13.99 -16.28 8.38
N ALA A 91 12.82 -15.90 7.86
CA ALA A 91 11.89 -16.87 7.29
C ALA A 91 12.47 -17.49 6.01
N GLN A 92 12.27 -18.81 5.82
CA GLN A 92 12.82 -19.57 4.69
C GLN A 92 12.68 -18.91 3.30
N PRO A 93 11.53 -18.31 2.91
CA PRO A 93 11.40 -17.74 1.57
C PRO A 93 12.24 -16.46 1.32
N VAL A 94 12.74 -15.80 2.38
CA VAL A 94 13.40 -14.49 2.29
C VAL A 94 14.73 -14.40 3.05
N LYS A 95 15.15 -15.47 3.75
CA LYS A 95 16.36 -15.48 4.59
C LYS A 95 17.67 -15.23 3.86
N ASP A 96 17.69 -15.43 2.54
CA ASP A 96 18.86 -15.25 1.69
C ASP A 96 19.00 -13.82 1.15
N PHE A 97 18.09 -12.92 1.51
CA PHE A 97 18.12 -11.53 1.07
C PHE A 97 19.34 -10.79 1.63
N ILE A 98 19.97 -10.00 0.76
CA ILE A 98 21.18 -9.25 1.04
C ILE A 98 20.82 -7.76 1.03
N VAL A 99 20.86 -7.14 2.20
CA VAL A 99 20.46 -5.74 2.37
C VAL A 99 21.56 -4.82 1.88
N TYR A 100 21.17 -3.80 1.11
CA TYR A 100 22.05 -2.75 0.62
C TYR A 100 21.85 -1.44 1.36
N ALA A 101 20.61 -1.13 1.72
CA ALA A 101 20.26 0.00 2.56
C ALA A 101 18.97 -0.30 3.34
N SER A 102 18.86 0.27 4.52
CA SER A 102 17.64 0.38 5.30
C SER A 102 17.61 1.73 6.00
N GLY A 103 16.43 2.21 6.35
CA GLY A 103 16.27 3.50 7.02
C GLY A 103 14.84 3.78 7.44
N GLY A 104 14.61 5.03 7.85
CA GLY A 104 13.34 5.49 8.42
C GLY A 104 13.37 5.52 9.95
N ASP A 105 12.42 6.25 10.53
CA ASP A 105 12.22 6.39 11.97
C ASP A 105 10.92 5.73 12.46
N GLY A 106 10.13 5.19 11.52
CA GLY A 106 8.85 4.54 11.80
C GLY A 106 7.73 5.52 12.15
N ASN A 107 7.99 6.82 11.96
CA ASN A 107 7.08 7.91 12.24
C ASN A 107 6.97 8.81 11.00
N LEU A 108 7.79 9.87 10.91
CA LEU A 108 7.78 10.78 9.77
C LEU A 108 8.23 10.08 8.49
N VAL A 109 9.21 9.18 8.61
CA VAL A 109 9.72 8.35 7.53
C VAL A 109 9.47 6.89 7.91
N GLN A 110 8.55 6.25 7.21
CA GLN A 110 8.26 4.83 7.38
C GLN A 110 9.54 4.02 7.23
N TYR A 111 9.71 2.93 7.99
CA TYR A 111 10.85 2.04 7.76
C TYR A 111 10.84 1.54 6.33
N TRP A 112 12.03 1.43 5.75
CA TRP A 112 12.21 0.97 4.39
C TRP A 112 13.53 0.24 4.25
N TYR A 113 13.61 -0.65 3.27
CA TYR A 113 14.85 -1.31 2.90
C TYR A 113 14.93 -1.54 1.39
N VAL A 114 16.15 -1.66 0.89
CA VAL A 114 16.49 -2.06 -0.49
C VAL A 114 17.60 -3.10 -0.45
N GLY A 115 17.51 -4.12 -1.28
CA GLY A 115 18.54 -5.17 -1.35
C GLY A 115 18.35 -6.15 -2.48
N TRP A 116 19.23 -7.15 -2.53
CA TRP A 116 19.24 -8.22 -3.52
C TRP A 116 18.60 -9.48 -2.95
N TRP A 117 17.65 -10.06 -3.68
CA TRP A 117 17.07 -11.36 -3.38
C TRP A 117 17.61 -12.42 -4.35
N PRO A 118 18.59 -13.24 -3.93
CA PRO A 118 19.19 -14.26 -4.79
C PRO A 118 18.18 -15.27 -5.33
N SER A 119 17.33 -15.85 -4.45
CA SER A 119 16.36 -16.86 -4.86
C SER A 119 15.31 -16.35 -5.85
N GLY A 120 14.98 -15.06 -5.81
CA GLY A 120 14.08 -14.43 -6.77
C GLY A 120 14.77 -13.73 -7.94
N ASN A 121 16.12 -13.74 -7.99
CA ASN A 121 16.93 -13.02 -8.96
C ASN A 121 16.45 -11.57 -9.21
N SER A 122 16.19 -10.83 -8.14
CA SER A 122 15.58 -9.50 -8.20
C SER A 122 16.08 -8.56 -7.11
N VAL A 123 16.06 -7.27 -7.40
CA VAL A 123 16.13 -6.24 -6.36
C VAL A 123 14.79 -6.21 -5.64
N VAL A 124 14.76 -6.05 -4.32
CA VAL A 124 13.51 -5.86 -3.56
C VAL A 124 13.57 -4.54 -2.80
N VAL A 125 12.47 -3.79 -2.86
CA VAL A 125 12.20 -2.58 -2.08
C VAL A 125 10.99 -2.86 -1.19
N GLY A 126 11.14 -2.67 0.12
CA GLY A 126 10.05 -2.87 1.09
C GLY A 126 9.79 -1.61 1.91
N HIS A 127 8.51 -1.32 2.16
CA HIS A 127 8.06 -0.19 2.98
C HIS A 127 7.13 -0.64 4.11
N GLN A 128 7.34 -0.08 5.30
CA GLN A 128 6.50 -0.24 6.47
C GLN A 128 5.13 0.40 6.24
N GLY A 129 4.10 -0.24 6.81
CA GLY A 129 2.79 0.37 6.99
C GLY A 129 2.58 0.89 8.42
N THR A 130 1.44 1.52 8.65
CA THR A 130 1.07 2.01 9.99
C THR A 130 0.86 0.84 10.97
N GLN A 131 1.23 1.02 12.25
CA GLN A 131 0.88 0.06 13.30
C GLN A 131 -0.63 0.01 13.51
N PHE A 132 -1.20 -1.17 13.79
CA PHE A 132 -2.65 -1.35 13.79
C PHE A 132 -3.43 -0.48 14.78
N ASN A 133 -2.90 -0.26 15.98
CA ASN A 133 -3.46 0.69 16.96
C ASN A 133 -3.50 2.13 16.41
N GLN A 134 -2.50 2.50 15.61
CA GLN A 134 -2.43 3.78 14.94
C GLN A 134 -3.25 3.84 13.65
N ILE A 135 -3.60 2.71 13.03
CA ILE A 135 -4.47 2.71 11.84
C ILE A 135 -5.80 3.35 12.20
N ILE A 136 -6.40 3.01 13.35
CA ILE A 136 -7.69 3.60 13.73
C ILE A 136 -7.57 5.12 13.91
N ALA A 137 -6.53 5.60 14.57
CA ALA A 137 -6.27 7.03 14.71
C ALA A 137 -6.01 7.71 13.36
N VAL A 138 -5.17 7.11 12.51
CA VAL A 138 -4.90 7.60 11.16
C VAL A 138 -6.17 7.66 10.33
N LEU A 139 -7.07 6.67 10.46
CA LEU A 139 -8.36 6.63 9.79
C LEU A 139 -9.36 7.69 10.29
N THR A 140 -9.23 8.14 11.54
CA THR A 140 -10.08 9.22 12.10
C THR A 140 -9.53 10.62 11.85
N ASP A 141 -8.20 10.75 11.75
CA ASP A 141 -7.50 12.02 11.54
C ASP A 141 -7.33 12.41 10.06
N LEU A 142 -7.79 11.55 9.13
CA LEU A 142 -7.43 11.60 7.71
C LEU A 142 -7.59 12.99 7.07
N ALA A 143 -6.45 13.60 6.76
CA ALA A 143 -6.31 14.52 5.65
C ALA A 143 -6.42 13.73 4.32
N LEU A 144 -7.64 13.32 3.95
CA LEU A 144 -8.01 12.65 2.69
C LEU A 144 -7.88 13.57 1.47
N LEU A 145 -6.84 14.39 1.43
CA LEU A 145 -6.70 15.48 0.48
C LEU A 145 -6.08 14.95 -0.82
N PRO A 146 -6.85 14.87 -1.92
CA PRO A 146 -6.27 14.59 -3.23
C PRO A 146 -5.48 15.82 -3.70
N VAL A 147 -4.21 15.63 -4.01
CA VAL A 147 -3.32 16.68 -4.54
C VAL A 147 -2.81 16.32 -5.93
N PRO A 148 -2.44 17.31 -6.77
CA PRO A 148 -1.74 17.05 -8.03
C PRO A 148 -0.52 16.15 -7.83
N VAL A 149 -0.34 15.21 -8.75
CA VAL A 149 0.84 14.34 -8.76
C VAL A 149 2.09 15.20 -8.97
N ASN A 150 3.14 14.94 -8.19
CA ASN A 150 4.44 15.57 -8.38
C ASN A 150 5.05 15.11 -9.71
N SER A 151 4.94 15.97 -10.73
CA SER A 151 5.39 15.69 -12.10
C SER A 151 6.91 15.56 -12.24
N LYS A 152 7.70 16.00 -11.25
CA LYS A 152 9.16 15.78 -11.24
C LYS A 152 9.50 14.33 -10.89
N LEU A 153 8.76 13.73 -9.96
CA LEU A 153 8.93 12.32 -9.61
C LEU A 153 8.24 11.41 -10.63
N PHE A 154 7.08 11.81 -11.12
CA PHE A 154 6.25 11.01 -12.04
C PHE A 154 6.06 11.73 -13.39
N PRO A 155 7.10 11.80 -14.24
CA PRO A 155 6.98 12.46 -15.53
C PRO A 155 5.99 11.72 -16.44
N GLY A 156 5.22 12.49 -17.21
CA GLY A 156 4.23 11.98 -18.17
C GLY A 156 2.88 11.58 -17.56
N THR A 157 2.67 11.80 -16.26
CA THR A 157 1.36 11.61 -15.63
C THR A 157 0.35 12.65 -16.14
N PRO A 158 -0.93 12.28 -16.39
CA PRO A 158 -1.96 13.23 -16.82
C PRO A 158 -2.15 14.40 -15.85
N SER A 159 -2.46 15.60 -16.36
CA SER A 159 -2.69 16.80 -15.54
C SER A 159 -3.89 16.70 -14.60
N SER A 160 -4.84 15.83 -14.90
CA SER A 160 -6.00 15.50 -14.04
C SER A 160 -5.68 14.46 -12.97
N ALA A 161 -4.50 13.83 -12.99
CA ALA A 161 -4.14 12.84 -11.98
C ALA A 161 -3.95 13.49 -10.61
N ARG A 162 -4.53 12.85 -9.60
CA ARG A 162 -4.43 13.25 -8.20
C ARG A 162 -4.08 12.04 -7.36
N VAL A 163 -3.28 12.25 -6.32
CA VAL A 163 -2.88 11.24 -5.34
C VAL A 163 -3.14 11.74 -3.93
N HIS A 164 -3.20 10.81 -2.97
CA HIS A 164 -3.31 11.15 -1.56
C HIS A 164 -2.06 11.92 -1.11
N PHE A 165 -2.26 13.12 -0.55
CA PHE A 165 -1.16 13.99 -0.10
C PHE A 165 -0.14 13.28 0.78
N GLY A 166 -0.61 12.60 1.83
CA GLY A 166 0.29 11.92 2.77
C GLY A 166 1.09 10.77 2.14
N PHE A 167 0.54 10.08 1.14
CA PHE A 167 1.26 8.99 0.47
C PHE A 167 2.32 9.53 -0.47
N GLN A 168 2.00 10.61 -1.20
CA GLN A 168 2.98 11.30 -2.04
C GLN A 168 4.14 11.80 -1.17
N GLU A 169 3.86 12.60 -0.14
CA GLU A 169 4.88 13.16 0.77
C GLU A 169 5.78 12.08 1.40
N ALA A 170 5.18 10.99 1.88
CA ALA A 170 5.94 9.89 2.47
C ALA A 170 6.86 9.21 1.44
N HIS A 171 6.39 9.02 0.21
CA HIS A 171 7.23 8.50 -0.88
C HIS A 171 8.33 9.49 -1.29
N GLU A 172 8.06 10.79 -1.36
CA GLU A 172 9.08 11.79 -1.78
C GLU A 172 10.31 11.77 -0.88
N ARG A 173 10.12 11.54 0.43
CA ARG A 173 11.20 11.47 1.43
C ARG A 173 12.22 10.36 1.17
N THR A 174 11.79 9.26 0.56
CA THR A 174 12.65 8.07 0.33
C THR A 174 12.99 7.85 -1.14
N ALA A 175 12.26 8.45 -2.07
CA ALA A 175 12.37 8.22 -3.51
C ALA A 175 13.83 8.31 -4.02
N ALA A 176 14.55 9.37 -3.67
CA ALA A 176 15.92 9.57 -4.16
C ALA A 176 16.89 8.48 -3.69
N VAL A 177 16.86 8.13 -2.40
CA VAL A 177 17.76 7.13 -1.82
C VAL A 177 17.40 5.70 -2.26
N VAL A 178 16.10 5.41 -2.42
CA VAL A 178 15.62 4.14 -2.98
C VAL A 178 16.11 3.98 -4.41
N LEU A 179 15.89 4.97 -5.29
CA LEU A 179 16.34 4.91 -6.69
C LEU A 179 17.85 4.73 -6.82
N SER A 180 18.65 5.49 -6.06
CA SER A 180 20.11 5.34 -6.10
C SER A 180 20.56 3.96 -5.63
N THR A 181 19.91 3.41 -4.61
CA THR A 181 20.24 2.07 -4.09
C THR A 181 19.83 0.99 -5.07
N VAL A 182 18.64 1.07 -5.66
CA VAL A 182 18.20 0.13 -6.71
C VAL A 182 19.16 0.12 -7.89
N LYS A 183 19.58 1.30 -8.38
CA LYS A 183 20.59 1.42 -9.45
C LYS A 183 21.91 0.76 -9.08
N LYS A 184 22.37 0.94 -7.83
CA LYS A 184 23.58 0.28 -7.31
C LYS A 184 23.43 -1.25 -7.34
N VAL A 185 22.33 -1.81 -6.84
CA VAL A 185 22.09 -3.27 -6.86
C VAL A 185 22.05 -3.79 -8.30
N ILE A 186 21.36 -3.09 -9.22
CA ILE A 186 21.32 -3.46 -10.64
C ILE A 186 22.73 -3.53 -11.23
N ALA A 187 23.56 -2.52 -10.99
CA ALA A 187 24.91 -2.45 -11.52
C ALA A 187 25.81 -3.58 -10.98
N GLU A 188 25.70 -3.91 -9.69
CA GLU A 188 26.54 -4.94 -9.06
C GLU A 188 26.07 -6.37 -9.32
N ARG A 189 24.75 -6.58 -9.50
CA ARG A 189 24.14 -7.93 -9.60
C ARG A 189 23.68 -8.28 -11.01
N GLY A 190 23.69 -7.34 -11.95
CA GLY A 190 23.12 -7.53 -13.28
C GLY A 190 21.61 -7.77 -13.25
N ALA A 191 20.91 -7.20 -12.25
CA ALA A 191 19.50 -7.45 -12.03
C ALA A 191 18.65 -6.91 -13.18
N THR A 192 17.71 -7.72 -13.68
CA THR A 192 16.72 -7.30 -14.69
C THR A 192 15.31 -7.18 -14.12
N LYS A 193 15.15 -7.42 -12.81
CA LYS A 193 13.88 -7.40 -12.10
C LYS A 193 13.99 -6.58 -10.82
N VAL A 194 13.00 -5.74 -10.58
CA VAL A 194 12.83 -5.01 -9.32
C VAL A 194 11.44 -5.29 -8.79
N VAL A 195 11.37 -5.74 -7.53
CA VAL A 195 10.15 -6.04 -6.80
C VAL A 195 9.90 -4.93 -5.79
N THR A 196 8.69 -4.38 -5.76
CA THR A 196 8.24 -3.47 -4.70
C THR A 196 7.14 -4.12 -3.87
N VAL A 197 7.28 -4.06 -2.55
CA VAL A 197 6.35 -4.73 -1.60
C VAL A 197 6.02 -3.84 -0.42
N GLY A 198 4.84 -4.06 0.14
CA GLY A 198 4.43 -3.38 1.36
C GLY A 198 3.01 -3.75 1.76
N HIS A 199 2.75 -3.58 3.06
CA HIS A 199 1.45 -3.82 3.66
C HIS A 199 0.83 -2.49 4.14
N SER A 200 -0.50 -2.35 4.08
CA SER A 200 -1.23 -1.15 4.53
C SER A 200 -0.73 0.12 3.83
N LEU A 201 -0.40 1.19 4.57
CA LEU A 201 0.32 2.37 4.07
C LEU A 201 1.57 2.00 3.25
N GLY A 202 2.34 0.99 3.67
CA GLY A 202 3.50 0.50 2.92
C GLY A 202 3.13 -0.05 1.55
N GLY A 203 1.91 -0.58 1.38
CA GLY A 203 1.39 -0.97 0.08
C GLY A 203 1.18 0.23 -0.85
N ALA A 204 0.71 1.36 -0.33
CA ALA A 204 0.60 2.60 -1.11
C ALA A 204 1.98 3.10 -1.56
N LEU A 205 2.96 3.07 -0.67
CA LEU A 205 4.34 3.46 -0.98
C LEU A 205 4.97 2.51 -2.00
N ALA A 206 4.76 1.19 -1.87
CA ALA A 206 5.26 0.20 -2.82
C ALA A 206 4.67 0.36 -4.23
N LEU A 207 3.40 0.79 -4.35
CA LEU A 207 2.81 1.16 -5.64
C LEU A 207 3.50 2.41 -6.22
N LEU A 208 3.69 3.44 -5.40
CA LEU A 208 4.38 4.66 -5.82
C LEU A 208 5.83 4.38 -6.24
N ASP A 209 6.57 3.56 -5.48
CA ASP A 209 7.91 3.10 -5.85
C ASP A 209 7.90 2.34 -7.18
N GLY A 210 6.94 1.44 -7.37
CA GLY A 210 6.83 0.67 -8.61
C GLY A 210 6.67 1.58 -9.82
N LEU A 211 5.79 2.57 -9.73
CA LEU A 211 5.61 3.57 -10.77
C LEU A 211 6.87 4.45 -10.94
N TYR A 212 7.43 4.94 -9.85
CA TYR A 212 8.59 5.82 -9.85
C TYR A 212 9.81 5.15 -10.48
N LEU A 213 10.13 3.92 -10.06
CA LEU A 213 11.22 3.11 -10.59
C LEU A 213 10.99 2.78 -12.07
N ARG A 214 9.76 2.46 -12.47
CA ARG A 214 9.42 2.21 -13.89
C ARG A 214 9.72 3.41 -14.78
N LEU A 215 9.53 4.62 -14.28
CA LEU A 215 9.76 5.87 -15.01
C LEU A 215 11.22 6.32 -15.00
N ASN A 216 12.03 5.85 -14.05
CA ASN A 216 13.41 6.31 -13.80
C ASN A 216 14.50 5.25 -14.03
N LEU A 217 14.11 4.02 -14.38
CA LEU A 217 15.00 2.92 -14.76
C LEU A 217 14.89 2.59 -16.26
N PRO A 218 15.92 1.94 -16.84
CA PRO A 218 15.85 1.43 -18.21
C PRO A 218 14.63 0.54 -18.45
N SER A 219 14.04 0.63 -19.64
CA SER A 219 12.79 -0.07 -19.98
C SER A 219 12.89 -1.59 -20.01
N ASN A 220 14.09 -2.15 -20.06
CA ASN A 220 14.35 -3.59 -19.99
C ASN A 220 14.35 -4.13 -18.54
N ILE A 221 14.26 -3.26 -17.54
CA ILE A 221 14.07 -3.67 -16.14
C ILE A 221 12.57 -3.93 -15.92
N GLU A 222 12.24 -5.18 -15.59
CA GLU A 222 10.88 -5.57 -15.21
C GLU A 222 10.57 -5.06 -13.81
N ILE A 223 9.44 -4.36 -13.66
CA ILE A 223 8.93 -3.92 -12.35
C ILE A 223 7.78 -4.82 -11.94
N ILE A 224 7.89 -5.41 -10.75
CA ILE A 224 6.93 -6.33 -10.16
C ILE A 224 6.45 -5.73 -8.85
N THR A 225 5.18 -5.37 -8.74
CA THR A 225 4.64 -4.77 -7.51
C THR A 225 3.66 -5.73 -6.84
N ARG A 226 3.87 -5.98 -5.55
CA ARG A 226 3.07 -6.91 -4.72
C ARG A 226 2.70 -6.24 -3.41
N THR A 227 1.47 -5.78 -3.31
CA THR A 227 0.99 -5.02 -2.14
C THR A 227 -0.06 -5.83 -1.39
N ILE A 228 -0.11 -5.65 -0.07
CA ILE A 228 -1.05 -6.36 0.81
C ILE A 228 -1.87 -5.32 1.57
N GLY A 229 -3.20 -5.45 1.58
CA GLY A 229 -4.08 -4.49 2.25
C GLY A 229 -3.89 -3.05 1.72
N GLN A 230 -3.55 -2.88 0.44
CA GLN A 230 -3.25 -1.59 -0.16
C GLN A 230 -4.48 -0.66 -0.15
N PRO A 231 -4.39 0.57 0.36
CA PRO A 231 -5.43 1.58 0.19
C PRO A 231 -5.47 2.10 -1.26
N ARG A 232 -6.51 2.86 -1.61
CA ARG A 232 -6.55 3.62 -2.87
C ARG A 232 -5.50 4.72 -2.82
N VAL A 233 -4.67 4.84 -3.86
CA VAL A 233 -3.54 5.79 -3.84
C VAL A 233 -3.89 7.11 -4.52
N GLY A 234 -4.74 7.09 -5.54
CA GLY A 234 -5.10 8.28 -6.30
C GLY A 234 -6.45 8.15 -6.98
N ASN A 235 -6.75 9.09 -7.87
CA ASN A 235 -7.98 9.10 -8.64
C ASN A 235 -7.92 8.19 -9.88
N ASP A 236 -9.03 8.11 -10.62
CA ASP A 236 -9.15 7.28 -11.82
C ASP A 236 -8.07 7.56 -12.89
N ALA A 237 -7.71 8.83 -13.10
CA ALA A 237 -6.63 9.21 -14.02
C ALA A 237 -5.27 8.67 -13.57
N PHE A 238 -4.98 8.71 -12.27
CA PHE A 238 -3.77 8.12 -11.71
C PHE A 238 -3.79 6.58 -11.78
N ALA A 239 -4.90 5.95 -11.40
CA ALA A 239 -5.05 4.50 -11.44
C ALA A 239 -4.84 3.93 -12.86
N LYS A 240 -5.45 4.56 -13.88
CA LYS A 240 -5.24 4.20 -15.29
C LYS A 240 -3.79 4.39 -15.74
N PHE A 241 -3.12 5.43 -15.25
CA PHE A 241 -1.71 5.65 -15.56
C PHE A 241 -0.82 4.56 -14.95
N VAL A 242 -1.09 4.14 -13.70
CA VAL A 242 -0.43 3.00 -13.07
C VAL A 242 -0.65 1.72 -13.87
N ASP A 243 -1.91 1.42 -14.24
CA ASP A 243 -2.27 0.21 -15.01
C ASP A 243 -1.51 0.13 -16.34
N GLN A 244 -1.25 1.27 -16.98
CA GLN A 244 -0.48 1.35 -18.23
C GLN A 244 1.03 1.17 -18.03
N LYS A 245 1.60 1.68 -16.93
CA LYS A 245 3.05 1.72 -16.72
C LYS A 245 3.58 0.50 -15.97
N VAL A 246 2.81 -0.03 -15.02
CA VAL A 246 3.20 -1.12 -14.11
C VAL A 246 2.23 -2.30 -14.28
N PRO A 247 2.26 -3.01 -15.42
CA PRO A 247 1.29 -4.07 -15.72
C PRO A 247 1.42 -5.30 -14.81
N ASN A 248 2.58 -5.53 -14.19
CA ASN A 248 2.83 -6.63 -13.26
C ASN A 248 2.61 -6.19 -11.80
N LEU A 249 1.43 -5.61 -11.52
CA LEU A 249 0.99 -5.19 -10.19
C LEU A 249 -0.11 -6.13 -9.68
N VAL A 250 0.08 -6.69 -8.49
CA VAL A 250 -0.94 -7.47 -7.78
C VAL A 250 -1.22 -6.85 -6.42
N ARG A 251 -2.51 -6.66 -6.13
CA ARG A 251 -3.02 -6.22 -4.83
C ARG A 251 -3.71 -7.36 -4.11
N ILE A 252 -3.15 -7.80 -3.00
CA ILE A 252 -3.73 -8.84 -2.16
C ILE A 252 -4.60 -8.17 -1.11
N THR A 253 -5.87 -8.56 -1.02
CA THR A 253 -6.83 -8.03 -0.05
C THR A 253 -7.51 -9.16 0.71
N ASN A 254 -7.93 -8.89 1.95
CA ASN A 254 -8.42 -9.94 2.84
C ASN A 254 -9.77 -9.57 3.44
N LYS A 255 -10.76 -10.44 3.22
CA LYS A 255 -12.06 -10.44 3.88
C LYS A 255 -12.64 -9.02 4.05
N GLY A 256 -13.04 -8.66 5.27
CA GLY A 256 -13.63 -7.37 5.62
C GLY A 256 -12.61 -6.27 5.95
N ASP A 257 -11.36 -6.37 5.49
CA ASP A 257 -10.31 -5.35 5.67
C ASP A 257 -10.77 -3.98 5.13
N LEU A 258 -10.85 -2.97 6.00
CA LEU A 258 -11.28 -1.62 5.66
C LEU A 258 -10.25 -0.85 4.83
N VAL A 259 -8.96 -1.14 4.95
CA VAL A 259 -7.89 -0.30 4.36
C VAL A 259 -8.01 -0.22 2.83
N PRO A 260 -8.23 -1.33 2.10
CA PRO A 260 -8.57 -1.28 0.66
C PRO A 260 -9.84 -0.46 0.34
N GLY A 261 -10.72 -0.26 1.31
CA GLY A 261 -11.90 0.59 1.17
C GLY A 261 -11.62 2.08 1.28
N LEU A 262 -10.38 2.49 1.57
CA LEU A 262 -10.00 3.88 1.86
C LEU A 262 -8.82 4.37 1.00
N PRO A 263 -8.70 5.67 0.73
CA PRO A 263 -9.76 6.68 0.82
C PRO A 263 -11.03 6.29 0.05
N PRO A 264 -12.21 6.79 0.46
CA PRO A 264 -13.48 6.36 -0.11
C PRO A 264 -13.67 6.87 -1.54
N LEU A 265 -14.41 6.09 -2.34
CA LEU A 265 -14.74 6.40 -3.73
C LEU A 265 -15.41 7.78 -3.92
N ILE A 266 -16.18 8.23 -2.92
CA ILE A 266 -16.87 9.53 -2.96
C ILE A 266 -15.91 10.73 -3.01
N LEU A 267 -14.64 10.54 -2.64
CA LEU A 267 -13.60 11.55 -2.76
C LEU A 267 -12.83 11.46 -4.09
N GLY A 268 -13.36 10.70 -5.05
CA GLY A 268 -12.78 10.53 -6.39
C GLY A 268 -11.59 9.58 -6.44
N PHE A 269 -11.24 8.91 -5.34
CA PHE A 269 -10.19 7.90 -5.31
C PHE A 269 -10.64 6.61 -5.98
N LYS A 270 -9.71 5.92 -6.63
CA LYS A 270 -9.95 4.66 -7.34
C LYS A 270 -8.75 3.73 -7.21
N HIS A 271 -9.01 2.43 -7.19
CA HIS A 271 -7.95 1.43 -7.27
C HIS A 271 -7.45 1.26 -8.69
N ASN A 272 -6.16 0.96 -8.81
CA ASN A 272 -5.60 0.28 -9.98
C ASN A 272 -6.09 -1.19 -10.05
N ILE A 273 -5.94 -1.82 -11.22
CA ILE A 273 -6.34 -3.23 -11.42
C ILE A 273 -5.38 -4.21 -10.71
N GLY A 274 -5.69 -5.51 -10.76
CA GLY A 274 -4.80 -6.58 -10.29
C GLY A 274 -5.16 -7.14 -8.91
N GLU A 275 -6.42 -7.01 -8.50
CA GLU A 275 -6.88 -7.49 -7.20
C GLU A 275 -6.96 -9.02 -7.13
N LYS A 276 -6.39 -9.56 -6.05
CA LYS A 276 -6.49 -10.94 -5.59
C LYS A 276 -7.09 -10.89 -4.20
N HIS A 277 -8.34 -11.31 -4.05
CA HIS A 277 -9.11 -11.16 -2.83
C HIS A 277 -9.36 -12.51 -2.15
N ILE A 278 -9.07 -12.58 -0.86
CA ILE A 278 -9.45 -13.69 0.01
C ILE A 278 -10.84 -13.38 0.55
N ASN A 279 -11.87 -14.08 0.08
CA ASN A 279 -13.25 -13.80 0.53
C ASN A 279 -13.49 -14.30 1.97
N ARG A 280 -14.69 -14.01 2.53
CA ARG A 280 -15.05 -14.47 3.89
C ARG A 280 -14.99 -15.97 4.13
N LYS A 281 -15.05 -16.79 3.07
CA LYS A 281 -14.91 -18.24 3.15
C LYS A 281 -13.45 -18.70 3.13
N GLY A 282 -12.49 -17.79 2.95
CA GLY A 282 -11.08 -18.09 2.76
C GLY A 282 -10.72 -18.47 1.32
N GLU A 283 -11.63 -18.30 0.37
CA GLU A 283 -11.40 -18.63 -1.03
C GLU A 283 -10.71 -17.46 -1.75
N TRP A 284 -9.70 -17.76 -2.56
CA TRP A 284 -8.97 -16.77 -3.32
C TRP A 284 -9.63 -16.49 -4.67
N ASN A 285 -9.86 -15.21 -4.97
CA ASN A 285 -10.55 -14.75 -6.16
C ASN A 285 -9.74 -13.67 -6.88
N ALA A 286 -9.51 -13.83 -8.18
CA ALA A 286 -9.00 -12.78 -9.04
C ALA A 286 -10.17 -11.89 -9.47
N CYS A 287 -10.06 -10.60 -9.18
CA CYS A 287 -11.11 -9.62 -9.42
C CYS A 287 -10.80 -8.82 -10.67
N SER A 288 -11.70 -8.86 -11.65
CA SER A 288 -11.56 -8.04 -12.86
C SER A 288 -11.84 -6.56 -12.58
N GLY A 289 -11.15 -5.69 -13.31
CA GLY A 289 -11.33 -4.25 -13.28
C GLY A 289 -10.89 -3.57 -11.97
N GLN A 290 -11.44 -2.39 -11.74
CA GLN A 290 -11.15 -1.51 -10.61
C GLN A 290 -12.38 -1.46 -9.71
N ASP A 291 -12.19 -1.55 -8.39
CA ASP A 291 -13.26 -1.39 -7.39
C ASP A 291 -14.50 -2.28 -7.64
N ASN A 292 -14.27 -3.55 -7.99
CA ASN A 292 -15.31 -4.52 -8.34
C ASN A 292 -16.32 -4.73 -7.20
N LEU A 293 -17.61 -4.55 -7.50
CA LEU A 293 -18.71 -4.67 -6.52
C LEU A 293 -19.18 -6.12 -6.28
N ASP A 294 -18.51 -7.13 -6.83
CA ASP A 294 -18.75 -8.53 -6.48
C ASP A 294 -18.38 -8.81 -5.02
N VAL A 295 -19.16 -9.66 -4.34
CA VAL A 295 -18.93 -10.00 -2.92
C VAL A 295 -17.65 -10.81 -2.69
N ASN A 296 -17.07 -11.37 -3.76
CA ASN A 296 -15.77 -12.03 -3.75
C ASN A 296 -14.61 -11.07 -4.07
N CYS A 297 -14.86 -9.77 -4.06
CA CYS A 297 -13.86 -8.71 -4.17
C CYS A 297 -14.00 -7.74 -2.98
N SER A 298 -12.91 -7.09 -2.59
CA SER A 298 -12.85 -6.24 -1.39
C SER A 298 -13.91 -5.14 -1.39
N THR A 299 -14.08 -4.42 -2.50
CA THR A 299 -15.05 -3.31 -2.56
C THR A 299 -16.48 -3.80 -2.40
N GLY A 300 -16.88 -4.83 -3.16
CA GLY A 300 -18.21 -5.42 -3.03
C GLY A 300 -18.45 -6.07 -1.68
N GLN A 301 -17.43 -6.73 -1.11
CA GLN A 301 -17.53 -7.37 0.19
C GLN A 301 -17.73 -6.36 1.32
N LEU A 302 -16.93 -5.28 1.36
CA LEU A 302 -17.07 -4.22 2.35
C LEU A 302 -18.46 -3.57 2.31
N LEU A 303 -18.97 -3.30 1.10
CA LEU A 303 -20.27 -2.65 0.93
C LEU A 303 -21.46 -3.55 1.28
N LYS A 304 -21.36 -4.85 1.01
CA LYS A 304 -22.50 -5.78 1.11
C LYS A 304 -22.48 -6.63 2.39
N GLN A 305 -21.30 -6.90 2.93
CA GLN A 305 -21.11 -7.80 4.07
C GLN A 305 -20.52 -7.08 5.29
N GLY A 306 -20.01 -5.86 5.12
CA GLY A 306 -19.51 -5.01 6.20
C GLY A 306 -18.01 -5.16 6.46
N ILE A 307 -17.55 -4.41 7.46
CA ILE A 307 -16.14 -4.23 7.82
C ILE A 307 -15.79 -5.09 9.03
N VAL A 308 -14.58 -5.66 9.02
CA VAL A 308 -13.93 -6.31 10.16
C VAL A 308 -12.49 -5.81 10.22
N LEU A 309 -12.22 -4.86 11.10
CA LEU A 309 -10.91 -4.17 11.15
C LEU A 309 -9.74 -5.15 11.33
N THR A 310 -9.92 -6.19 12.13
CA THR A 310 -8.86 -7.20 12.38
C THR A 310 -8.50 -8.02 11.15
N ASP A 311 -9.34 -8.08 10.11
CA ASP A 311 -9.00 -8.78 8.87
C ASP A 311 -7.82 -8.08 8.14
N HIS A 312 -7.56 -6.80 8.44
CA HIS A 312 -6.37 -6.10 7.99
C HIS A 312 -5.06 -6.70 8.55
N LEU A 313 -5.13 -7.36 9.71
CA LEU A 313 -3.96 -8.01 10.31
C LEU A 313 -3.65 -9.37 9.66
N GLY A 314 -4.55 -9.91 8.85
CA GLY A 314 -4.47 -11.26 8.30
C GLY A 314 -5.35 -12.28 9.06
N PRO A 315 -5.13 -13.59 8.84
CA PRO A 315 -4.08 -14.15 7.99
C PRO A 315 -4.34 -13.83 6.51
N TYR A 316 -3.28 -13.50 5.76
CA TYR A 316 -3.30 -13.46 4.30
C TYR A 316 -2.88 -14.84 3.73
N ALA A 317 -2.08 -14.92 2.66
CA ALA A 317 -1.46 -16.20 2.28
C ALA A 317 -0.46 -16.63 3.38
N GLY A 318 0.09 -17.84 3.27
CA GLY A 318 1.21 -18.31 4.10
C GLY A 318 1.03 -18.28 5.64
N GLY A 319 -0.15 -17.89 6.14
CA GLY A 319 -0.35 -17.51 7.54
C GLY A 319 0.27 -16.16 7.92
N PHE A 320 0.52 -15.24 6.97
CA PHE A 320 1.06 -13.91 7.26
C PHE A 320 0.11 -13.12 8.16
N TYR A 321 0.64 -12.70 9.30
CA TYR A 321 0.03 -11.70 10.17
C TYR A 321 0.91 -10.46 10.20
N VAL A 322 0.26 -9.29 10.21
CA VAL A 322 0.96 -8.02 10.36
C VAL A 322 1.67 -8.01 11.71
N PRO A 323 3.00 -7.87 11.73
CA PRO A 323 3.75 -7.94 12.97
C PRO A 323 3.63 -6.66 13.78
N ASP A 324 3.59 -6.82 15.11
CA ASP A 324 3.89 -5.75 16.05
C ASP A 324 5.42 -5.62 16.17
N LEU A 325 5.92 -4.46 16.62
CA LEU A 325 7.35 -4.19 16.77
C LEU A 325 8.03 -5.25 17.65
N LYS A 326 7.33 -5.73 18.69
CA LYS A 326 7.81 -6.80 19.57
C LYS A 326 8.02 -8.14 18.84
N ASP A 327 7.29 -8.38 17.75
CA ASP A 327 7.35 -9.63 16.99
C ASP A 327 8.59 -9.71 16.10
N CYS A 328 9.34 -8.60 15.96
CA CYS A 328 10.59 -8.55 15.20
C CYS A 328 11.77 -9.23 15.89
N TYR A 329 11.71 -9.40 17.21
CA TYR A 329 12.76 -10.02 18.00
C TYR A 329 12.45 -11.50 18.25
N PHE A 330 13.50 -12.33 18.25
CA PHE A 330 13.38 -13.69 18.75
C PHE A 330 13.21 -13.63 20.27
N VAL A 331 12.12 -14.22 20.77
CA VAL A 331 11.88 -14.42 22.21
C VAL A 331 12.71 -15.58 22.72
#